data_AF-A0A2V9JFP6-F1
#
_entry.id   AF-A0A2V9JFP6-F1
#
_cell.length_a   1.000
_cell.length_b   1.000
_cell.length_c   1.000
_cell.angle_alpha   90.00
_cell.angle_beta   90.00
_cell.angle_gamma   90.00
#
_symmetry.space_group_name_H-M   'P 1'
#
loop_
_entity.id
_entity.type
_entity.pdbx_description
1 polymer ?
#
loop_
_entity_poly.entity_id
_entity_poly.type
_entity_poly.pdbx_seq_one_letter_code
_entity_poly.pdbx_strand_id
1 'polypeptide(L)'
;MLKHTRDWVGWESGVAAAAASETNKEVWVLEPITEAPELSIVIPHLRHYVCFNPSDQNWQAYLSQIIASYDDSHFLKAISGGAVVGAGLASENVMAGAALGAFSGLLLASLSSSTRPPGWLFQCPKCFSVYAVHLCTNWMRCPVCNSRWQFA
;
A
#
# COMPACT_ATOMS: atom_id res chain seq x y z
N MET A 1 -7.53 19.12 18.44
CA MET A 1 -6.37 18.72 17.62
C MET A 1 -5.34 19.86 17.58
N LEU A 2 -4.06 19.56 17.75
CA LEU A 2 -2.98 20.56 17.68
C LEU A 2 -2.75 20.99 16.22
N LYS A 3 -2.73 22.30 15.94
CA LYS A 3 -2.58 22.84 14.57
C LYS A 3 -1.33 22.30 13.86
N HIS A 4 -0.23 22.21 14.60
CA HIS A 4 1.05 21.71 14.11
C HIS A 4 0.98 20.28 13.53
N THR A 5 0.26 19.37 14.18
CA THR A 5 0.14 17.97 13.71
C THR A 5 -0.63 17.88 12.40
N ARG A 6 -1.65 18.72 12.23
CA ARG A 6 -2.45 18.76 10.99
C ARG A 6 -1.62 19.24 9.81
N ASP A 7 -0.85 20.31 10.04
CA ASP A 7 -0.03 20.92 8.99
C ASP A 7 1.13 20.00 8.60
N TRP A 8 1.68 19.24 9.55
CA TRP A 8 2.68 18.20 9.28
C TRP A 8 2.13 17.03 8.45
N VAL A 9 0.97 16.45 8.80
CA VAL A 9 0.37 15.34 8.02
C VAL A 9 0.02 15.78 6.58
N GLY A 10 -0.51 17.00 6.42
CA GLY A 10 -0.78 17.58 5.11
C GLY A 10 0.51 17.75 4.28
N TRP A 11 1.58 18.22 4.91
CA TRP A 11 2.89 18.37 4.27
C TRP A 11 3.48 17.03 3.82
N GLU A 12 3.57 16.04 4.72
CA GLU A 12 4.15 14.72 4.42
C GLU A 12 3.37 13.98 3.32
N SER A 13 2.04 14.06 3.36
CA SER A 13 1.21 13.47 2.29
C SER A 13 1.41 14.18 0.95
N GLY A 14 1.61 15.51 0.95
CA GLY A 14 1.97 16.27 -0.25
C GLY A 14 3.35 15.90 -0.81
N VAL A 15 4.36 15.77 0.06
CA VAL A 15 5.71 15.32 -0.33
C VAL A 15 5.67 13.89 -0.89
N ALA A 16 4.95 12.99 -0.23
CA ALA A 16 4.77 11.62 -0.69
C ALA A 16 4.06 11.57 -2.06
N ALA A 17 3.08 12.43 -2.30
CA ALA A 17 2.39 12.55 -3.58
C ALA A 17 3.27 13.09 -4.70
N ALA A 18 4.08 14.12 -4.41
CA ALA A 18 5.06 14.65 -5.36
C ALA A 18 6.12 13.60 -5.70
N ALA A 19 6.57 12.83 -4.71
CA ALA A 19 7.41 11.67 -4.97
C ALA A 19 6.67 10.58 -5.75
N ALA A 20 5.36 10.41 -5.56
CA ALA A 20 4.57 9.39 -6.26
C ALA A 20 4.43 9.67 -7.77
N SER A 21 4.48 10.93 -8.22
CA SER A 21 4.61 11.23 -9.67
C SER A 21 5.92 10.72 -10.29
N GLU A 22 6.96 10.49 -9.48
CA GLU A 22 8.28 10.01 -9.93
C GLU A 22 8.54 8.55 -9.56
N THR A 23 7.95 8.06 -8.47
CA THR A 23 8.27 6.75 -7.84
C THR A 23 7.06 5.85 -7.62
N ASN A 24 5.86 6.26 -8.05
CA ASN A 24 4.60 5.51 -7.89
C ASN A 24 4.35 5.00 -6.46
N LYS A 25 4.73 5.79 -5.44
CA LYS A 25 4.51 5.45 -4.04
C LYS A 25 3.02 5.44 -3.70
N GLU A 26 2.55 4.33 -3.14
CA GLU A 26 1.19 4.21 -2.64
C GLU A 26 1.08 4.82 -1.23
N VAL A 27 0.14 5.75 -1.07
CA VAL A 27 -0.17 6.35 0.25
C VAL A 27 -1.40 5.65 0.82
N TRP A 28 -1.21 5.02 1.98
CA TRP A 28 -2.24 4.36 2.77
C TRP A 28 -2.62 5.25 3.95
N VAL A 29 -3.92 5.48 4.12
CA VAL A 29 -4.48 6.22 5.25
C VAL A 29 -5.24 5.22 6.13
N LEU A 30 -4.83 5.08 7.38
CA LEU A 30 -5.41 4.15 8.34
C LEU A 30 -6.06 4.92 9.47
N GLU A 31 -7.36 4.72 9.68
CA GLU A 31 -8.13 5.40 10.71
C GLU A 31 -8.94 4.39 11.53
N PRO A 32 -8.82 4.40 12.88
CA PRO A 32 -9.66 3.57 13.71
C PRO A 32 -11.10 4.13 13.69
N ILE A 33 -12.08 3.22 13.63
CA ILE A 33 -13.50 3.58 13.56
C ILE A 33 -13.97 4.45 14.73
N THR A 34 -13.33 4.32 15.89
CA THR A 34 -13.60 5.08 17.09
C THR A 34 -13.23 6.56 16.95
N GLU A 35 -12.25 6.90 16.10
CA GLU A 35 -11.76 8.27 15.91
C GLU A 35 -12.24 8.90 14.59
N ALA A 36 -12.63 8.08 13.62
CA ALA A 36 -13.13 8.51 12.32
C ALA A 36 -14.19 9.64 12.35
N PRO A 37 -15.12 9.72 13.34
CA PRO A 37 -16.09 10.82 13.42
C PRO A 37 -15.49 12.18 13.79
N GLU A 38 -14.38 12.19 14.53
CA GLU A 38 -13.76 13.38 15.14
C GLU A 38 -12.58 13.92 14.33
N LEU A 39 -12.01 13.11 13.45
CA LEU A 39 -10.89 13.50 12.59
C LEU A 39 -11.31 14.58 11.59
N SER A 40 -10.66 15.74 11.67
CA SER A 40 -10.83 16.86 10.75
C SER A 40 -9.69 16.99 9.72
N ILE A 41 -8.71 16.09 9.78
CA ILE A 41 -7.51 16.13 8.92
C ILE A 41 -7.91 15.78 7.50
N VAL A 42 -7.46 16.61 6.57
CA VAL A 42 -7.61 16.37 5.14
C VAL A 42 -6.31 15.83 4.57
N ILE A 43 -6.40 14.74 3.82
CA ILE A 43 -5.29 14.07 3.15
C ILE A 43 -5.64 14.00 1.66
N PRO A 44 -5.17 14.96 0.83
CA PRO A 44 -5.61 15.11 -0.55
C PRO A 44 -5.07 14.04 -1.50
N HIS A 45 -3.96 13.39 -1.13
CA HIS A 45 -3.27 12.44 -1.97
C HIS A 45 -3.16 11.10 -1.25
N LEU A 46 -4.08 10.19 -1.58
CA LEU A 46 -4.09 8.82 -1.10
C LEU A 46 -4.41 7.84 -2.22
N ARG A 47 -4.02 6.59 -2.04
CA ARG A 47 -4.40 5.45 -2.89
C ARG A 47 -5.33 4.49 -2.17
N HIS A 48 -5.11 4.32 -0.87
CA HIS A 48 -5.89 3.42 -0.05
C HIS A 48 -6.37 4.12 1.23
N TYR A 49 -7.65 3.96 1.55
CA TYR A 49 -8.25 4.38 2.80
C TYR A 49 -8.74 3.15 3.56
N VAL A 50 -8.29 2.99 4.80
CA VAL A 50 -8.61 1.87 5.66
C VAL A 50 -9.30 2.40 6.91
N CYS A 51 -10.56 2.03 7.10
CA CYS A 51 -11.29 2.28 8.33
C CYS A 51 -11.44 0.95 9.08
N PHE A 52 -10.74 0.80 10.20
CA PHE A 52 -10.62 -0.48 10.89
C PHE A 52 -11.12 -0.43 12.33
N ASN A 53 -11.47 -1.59 12.88
CA ASN A 53 -11.82 -1.73 14.30
C ASN A 53 -10.60 -2.25 15.08
N PRO A 54 -9.99 -1.46 15.99
CA PRO A 54 -8.80 -1.90 16.72
C PRO A 54 -9.08 -3.08 17.68
N SER A 55 -10.34 -3.26 18.09
CA SER A 55 -10.77 -4.36 18.95
C SER A 55 -10.94 -5.68 18.21
N ASP A 56 -10.93 -5.67 16.88
CA ASP A 56 -11.08 -6.87 16.05
C ASP A 56 -9.71 -7.36 15.56
N GLN A 57 -9.32 -8.56 15.99
CA GLN A 57 -8.03 -9.15 15.67
C GLN A 57 -7.86 -9.45 14.18
N ASN A 58 -8.96 -9.63 13.43
CA ASN A 58 -8.90 -9.82 11.98
C ASN A 58 -8.30 -8.60 11.28
N TRP A 59 -8.59 -7.39 11.79
CA TRP A 59 -8.01 -6.16 11.27
C TRP A 59 -6.52 -6.06 11.58
N GLN A 60 -6.07 -6.54 12.74
CA GLN A 60 -4.63 -6.57 13.05
C GLN A 60 -3.88 -7.51 12.09
N ALA A 61 -4.42 -8.68 11.81
CA ALA A 61 -3.87 -9.61 10.82
C ALA A 61 -3.85 -8.98 9.41
N TYR A 62 -4.94 -8.33 9.03
CA TYR A 62 -5.08 -7.64 7.75
C TYR A 62 -4.06 -6.50 7.57
N LEU A 63 -3.90 -5.64 8.58
CA LEU A 63 -2.90 -4.56 8.56
C LEU A 63 -1.48 -5.13 8.50
N SER A 64 -1.22 -6.24 9.19
CA SER A 64 0.07 -6.94 9.13
C SER A 64 0.35 -7.48 7.73
N GLN A 65 -0.66 -8.00 7.02
CA GLN A 65 -0.53 -8.43 5.63
C GLN A 65 -0.21 -7.26 4.69
N ILE A 66 -0.83 -6.09 4.89
CA ILE A 66 -0.49 -4.89 4.12
C ILE A 66 0.99 -4.56 4.33
N ILE A 67 1.45 -4.46 5.59
CA ILE A 67 2.85 -4.13 5.90
C ILE A 67 3.80 -5.16 5.29
N ALA A 68 3.51 -6.45 5.44
CA ALA A 68 4.32 -7.53 4.86
C ALA A 68 4.39 -7.47 3.33
N SER A 69 3.35 -6.96 2.66
CA SER A 69 3.35 -6.79 1.19
C SER A 69 4.31 -5.71 0.69
N TYR A 70 4.83 -4.86 1.58
CA TYR A 70 5.86 -3.84 1.31
C TYR A 70 7.24 -4.24 1.85
N ASP A 71 7.35 -5.35 2.58
CA ASP A 71 8.62 -5.85 3.08
C ASP A 71 9.35 -6.66 2.00
N ASP A 72 10.01 -5.93 1.10
CA ASP A 72 10.79 -6.50 -0.02
C ASP A 72 12.12 -7.16 0.43
N SER A 73 12.38 -7.29 1.74
CA SER A 73 13.61 -7.89 2.26
C SER A 73 13.80 -9.36 1.86
N HIS A 74 12.70 -10.08 1.61
CA HIS A 74 12.73 -11.44 1.06
C HIS A 74 13.04 -11.47 -0.45
N PHE A 75 12.71 -10.41 -1.18
CA PHE A 75 12.87 -10.32 -2.63
C PHE A 75 14.30 -9.99 -3.04
N LEU A 76 14.97 -9.07 -2.32
CA LEU A 76 16.40 -8.80 -2.50
C LEU A 76 17.24 -10.05 -2.20
N LYS A 77 16.87 -10.81 -1.17
CA LYS A 77 17.50 -12.11 -0.87
C LYS A 77 17.23 -13.15 -1.96
N ALA A 78 16.01 -13.27 -2.48
CA ALA A 78 15.69 -14.22 -3.54
C ALA A 78 16.37 -13.89 -4.89
N ILE A 79 16.49 -12.61 -5.25
CA ILE A 79 17.23 -12.17 -6.45
C ILE A 79 18.73 -12.46 -6.28
N SER A 80 19.31 -12.15 -5.10
CA SER A 80 20.72 -12.46 -4.82
C SER A 80 21.00 -13.97 -4.73
N GLY A 81 20.08 -14.76 -4.18
CA GLY A 81 20.21 -16.21 -4.04
C GLY A 81 19.94 -16.99 -5.33
N GLY A 82 18.97 -16.56 -6.15
CA GLY A 82 18.64 -17.17 -7.43
C GLY A 82 19.74 -16.98 -8.49
N ALA A 83 20.41 -15.83 -8.47
CA ALA A 83 21.61 -15.59 -9.28
C ALA A 83 22.76 -16.53 -8.92
N VAL A 84 22.91 -16.88 -7.64
CA VAL A 84 23.95 -17.81 -7.15
C VAL A 84 23.61 -19.26 -7.48
N VAL A 85 22.34 -19.67 -7.35
CA VAL A 85 21.91 -21.05 -7.67
C VAL A 85 21.91 -21.32 -9.18
N GLY A 86 21.50 -20.35 -10.02
CA GLY A 86 21.51 -20.49 -11.48
C GLY A 86 22.92 -20.60 -12.08
N ALA A 87 23.91 -19.95 -11.47
CA ALA A 87 25.32 -20.11 -11.84
C ALA A 87 25.92 -21.45 -11.36
N GLY A 88 25.43 -21.99 -10.24
CA GLY A 88 25.90 -23.26 -9.68
C GLY A 88 25.40 -24.52 -10.40
N LEU A 89 24.28 -24.44 -11.12
CA LEU A 89 23.66 -25.59 -11.82
C LEU A 89 24.06 -25.71 -13.30
N ALA A 90 24.65 -24.67 -13.90
CA ALA A 90 25.10 -24.69 -15.30
C ALA A 90 26.62 -24.86 -15.38
N SER A 91 27.10 -26.09 -15.14
CA SER A 91 28.53 -26.43 -15.09
C SER A 91 29.28 -26.24 -16.42
N GLU A 92 28.61 -25.97 -17.54
CA GLU A 92 29.24 -25.88 -18.87
C GLU A 92 29.17 -24.49 -19.54
N ASN A 93 28.27 -23.59 -19.11
CA ASN A 93 28.20 -22.22 -19.66
C ASN A 93 27.59 -21.25 -18.64
N VAL A 94 28.45 -20.71 -17.77
CA VAL A 94 28.14 -19.78 -16.69
C VAL A 94 27.25 -18.61 -17.16
N MET A 95 27.47 -18.13 -18.39
CA MET A 95 26.72 -17.00 -18.96
C MET A 95 25.28 -17.36 -19.35
N ALA A 96 25.03 -18.61 -19.77
CA ALA A 96 23.68 -19.09 -20.10
C ALA A 96 22.86 -19.41 -18.83
N GLY A 97 23.51 -19.99 -17.81
CA GLY A 97 22.88 -20.25 -16.50
C GLY A 97 22.49 -18.97 -15.76
N ALA A 98 23.34 -17.93 -15.83
CA ALA A 98 23.03 -16.61 -15.27
C ALA A 98 21.85 -15.93 -15.99
N ALA A 99 21.76 -16.02 -17.31
CA ALA A 99 20.66 -15.43 -18.09
C ALA A 99 19.31 -16.10 -17.81
N LEU A 100 19.29 -17.43 -17.69
CA LEU A 100 18.08 -18.18 -17.33
C LEU A 100 17.65 -17.91 -15.88
N GLY A 101 18.59 -17.90 -14.93
CA GLY A 101 18.32 -17.55 -13.54
C GLY A 101 17.79 -16.11 -13.38
N ALA A 102 18.34 -15.16 -14.15
CA ALA A 102 17.86 -13.78 -14.18
C ALA A 102 16.46 -13.67 -14.78
N PHE A 103 16.15 -14.38 -15.87
CA PHE A 103 14.84 -14.33 -16.52
C PHE A 103 13.75 -14.99 -15.68
N SER A 104 14.01 -16.18 -15.11
CA SER A 104 13.08 -16.82 -14.18
C SER A 104 12.91 -16.01 -12.90
N GLY A 105 13.99 -15.40 -12.40
CA GLY A 105 13.93 -14.44 -11.29
C GLY A 105 13.07 -13.22 -11.61
N LEU A 106 13.18 -12.66 -12.83
CA LEU A 106 12.34 -11.54 -13.29
C LEU A 106 10.88 -11.95 -13.52
N LEU A 107 10.63 -13.16 -13.99
CA LEU A 107 9.29 -13.69 -14.23
C LEU A 107 8.57 -13.96 -12.90
N LEU A 108 9.22 -14.65 -11.96
CA LEU A 108 8.68 -14.80 -10.61
C LEU A 108 8.54 -13.44 -9.91
N ALA A 109 9.47 -12.51 -10.14
CA ALA A 109 9.37 -11.14 -9.65
C ALA A 109 8.13 -10.40 -10.20
N SER A 110 7.82 -10.59 -11.49
CA SER A 110 6.63 -10.01 -12.14
C SER A 110 5.32 -10.68 -11.71
N LEU A 111 5.36 -11.97 -11.35
CA LEU A 111 4.20 -12.70 -10.83
C LEU A 111 4.00 -12.47 -9.33
N SER A 112 5.07 -12.11 -8.62
CA SER A 112 5.08 -11.78 -7.19
C SER A 112 4.97 -10.28 -6.94
N SER A 113 4.76 -9.46 -7.98
CA SER A 113 4.54 -8.02 -7.82
C SER A 113 3.21 -7.81 -7.10
N SER A 114 3.29 -7.82 -5.77
CA SER A 114 2.28 -7.50 -4.79
C SER A 114 0.92 -8.18 -4.95
N THR A 115 0.74 -9.26 -4.20
CA THR A 115 -0.56 -9.71 -3.68
C THR A 115 -1.12 -8.71 -2.65
N ARG A 116 -1.15 -7.42 -2.98
CA ARG A 116 -1.76 -6.38 -2.14
C ARG A 116 -3.26 -6.66 -2.06
N PRO A 117 -3.88 -6.61 -0.88
CA PRO A 117 -5.32 -6.82 -0.78
C PRO A 117 -6.05 -5.76 -1.62
N PRO A 118 -6.86 -6.17 -2.60
CA PRO A 118 -7.59 -5.24 -3.44
C PRO A 118 -8.71 -4.61 -2.61
N GLY A 119 -8.72 -3.28 -2.52
CA GLY A 119 -9.83 -2.54 -1.92
C GLY A 119 -10.94 -2.28 -2.93
N TRP A 120 -12.10 -1.84 -2.45
CA TRP A 120 -13.18 -1.42 -3.34
C TRP A 120 -12.89 -0.01 -3.87
N LEU A 121 -12.96 0.19 -5.19
CA LEU A 121 -12.70 1.50 -5.77
C LEU A 121 -13.86 2.45 -5.46
N PHE A 122 -13.57 3.56 -4.78
CA PHE A 122 -14.53 4.59 -4.43
C PHE A 122 -14.14 5.93 -5.05
N GLN A 123 -15.11 6.59 -5.68
CA GLN A 123 -15.00 7.97 -6.11
C GLN A 123 -15.90 8.84 -5.24
N CYS A 124 -15.34 9.82 -4.54
CA CYS A 124 -16.12 10.72 -3.71
C CYS A 124 -17.02 11.63 -4.58
N PRO A 125 -18.36 11.62 -4.40
CA PRO A 125 -19.24 12.47 -5.20
C PRO A 125 -19.07 13.99 -4.99
N LYS A 126 -18.44 14.41 -3.88
CA LYS A 126 -18.25 15.83 -3.56
C LYS A 126 -16.94 16.41 -4.10
N CYS A 127 -15.83 15.69 -3.95
CA CYS A 127 -14.50 16.18 -4.32
C CYS A 127 -13.85 15.40 -5.46
N PHE A 128 -14.55 14.39 -6.01
CA PHE A 128 -14.15 13.58 -7.17
C PHE A 128 -12.85 12.78 -7.00
N SER A 129 -12.23 12.80 -5.82
CA SER A 129 -11.08 11.98 -5.50
C SER A 129 -11.41 10.49 -5.62
N VAL A 130 -10.50 9.74 -6.25
CA VAL A 130 -10.62 8.30 -6.46
C VAL A 130 -9.56 7.58 -5.63
N TYR A 131 -9.97 6.59 -4.84
CA TYR A 131 -9.08 5.75 -4.04
C TYR A 131 -9.78 4.43 -3.69
N ALA A 132 -9.00 3.42 -3.34
CA ALA A 132 -9.52 2.15 -2.85
C ALA A 132 -9.88 2.25 -1.36
N VAL A 133 -11.02 1.68 -0.96
CA VAL A 133 -11.50 1.67 0.42
C VAL A 133 -11.56 0.27 1.00
N HIS A 134 -11.27 0.19 2.30
CA HIS A 134 -11.32 -1.02 3.12
C HIS A 134 -12.03 -0.68 4.42
N LEU A 135 -13.26 -1.15 4.61
CA LEU A 135 -14.15 -0.64 5.65
C LEU A 135 -14.62 -1.76 6.59
N CYS A 136 -14.54 -1.53 7.90
CA CYS A 136 -15.16 -2.36 8.93
C CYS A 136 -16.64 -2.04 9.18
N THR A 137 -17.17 -1.00 8.55
CA THR A 137 -18.57 -0.56 8.68
C THR A 137 -19.13 -0.11 7.33
N ASN A 138 -20.44 0.10 7.26
CA ASN A 138 -21.12 0.61 6.07
C ASN A 138 -21.04 2.14 5.94
N TRP A 139 -20.14 2.82 6.63
CA TRP A 139 -19.97 4.25 6.48
C TRP A 139 -18.49 4.65 6.51
N MET A 140 -18.21 5.84 6.00
CA MET A 140 -16.87 6.43 6.06
C MET A 140 -16.93 7.96 6.03
N ARG A 141 -15.86 8.59 6.48
CA ARG A 141 -15.54 9.98 6.16
C ARG A 141 -14.60 9.98 4.96
N CYS A 142 -14.86 10.84 3.97
CA CYS A 142 -13.90 11.05 2.90
C CYS A 142 -12.64 11.75 3.45
N PRO A 143 -11.45 11.14 3.36
CA PRO A 143 -10.21 11.73 3.89
C PRO A 143 -9.80 13.01 3.16
N VAL A 144 -10.29 13.24 1.94
CA VAL A 144 -9.95 14.42 1.12
C VAL A 144 -10.83 15.64 1.43
N CYS A 145 -12.09 15.45 1.83
CA CYS A 145 -13.03 16.56 1.96
C CYS A 145 -13.91 16.51 3.22
N ASN A 146 -13.62 15.61 4.14
CA ASN A 146 -14.35 15.38 5.39
C ASN A 146 -15.85 15.02 5.22
N SER A 147 -16.32 14.78 4.01
CA SER A 147 -17.75 14.49 3.78
C SER A 147 -18.06 13.05 4.13
N ARG A 148 -19.17 12.82 4.83
CA ARG A 148 -19.59 11.50 5.29
C ARG A 148 -20.40 10.78 4.22
N TRP A 149 -20.13 9.50 4.06
CA TRP A 149 -20.79 8.62 3.11
C TRP A 149 -21.26 7.37 3.84
N GLN A 150 -22.47 6.94 3.53
CA GLN A 150 -23.04 5.69 4.00
C GLN A 150 -23.39 4.83 2.79
N PHE A 151 -23.02 3.57 2.86
CA PHE A 151 -23.25 2.57 1.84
C PHE A 151 -24.46 1.73 2.26
N ALA A 152 -25.31 1.43 1.28
CA ALA A 152 -26.53 0.64 1.45
C ALA A 152 -26.22 -0.86 1.50
#